data_AF-A0A813KAD6-F1
#
_entry.id   AF-A0A813KAD6-F1
#
_cell.length_a   1.000
_cell.length_b   1.000
_cell.length_c   1.000
_cell.angle_alpha   90.00
_cell.angle_beta   90.00
_cell.angle_gamma   90.00
#
_symmetry.space_group_name_H-M   'P 1'
#
loop_
_entity.id
_entity.type
_entity.pdbx_description
1 polymer ?
#
loop_
_entity_poly.entity_id
_entity_poly.type
_entity_poly.pdbx_seq_one_letter_code
_entity_poly.pdbx_strand_id
1 'polypeptide(L)'
;GLRGAGGTFFMLDQLQPDQRALWGGEEPQGSVVACDFYNAGALLPLSDKDLVALLSEQLLPSAVPAFRGAKVVDSFVGRFPAGVTWFSPGSFRSRPTLESPVDNLVCAGDWVRLGSREHGAKGLCQERAFVT
;
A
#
# COMPACT_ATOMS: atom_id res chain seq x y z
N GLY A 1 -15.79 3.87 -9.36
CA GLY A 1 -15.64 4.14 -7.91
C GLY A 1 -15.06 2.96 -7.16
N LEU A 2 -14.58 3.15 -5.93
CA LEU A 2 -13.73 2.19 -5.17
C LEU A 2 -14.43 0.96 -4.57
N ARG A 3 -15.76 0.83 -4.65
CA ARG A 3 -16.51 -0.35 -4.17
C ARG A 3 -16.19 -0.75 -2.70
N GLY A 4 -15.99 0.23 -1.83
CA GLY A 4 -15.66 0.02 -0.42
C GLY A 4 -14.16 -0.15 -0.12
N ALA A 5 -13.30 -0.16 -1.15
CA ALA A 5 -11.86 -0.02 -0.97
C ALA A 5 -11.50 1.42 -0.58
N GLY A 6 -10.38 1.59 0.08
CA GLY A 6 -9.68 2.87 0.17
C GLY A 6 -8.43 2.88 -0.71
N GLY A 7 -7.90 4.06 -0.97
CA GLY A 7 -6.75 4.25 -1.85
C GLY A 7 -5.80 5.33 -1.35
N THR A 8 -4.51 5.12 -1.51
CA THR A 8 -3.45 6.13 -1.30
C THR A 8 -2.65 6.28 -2.59
N PHE A 9 -2.36 7.52 -2.97
CA PHE A 9 -1.69 7.86 -4.22
C PHE A 9 -0.38 8.60 -3.91
N PHE A 10 0.69 8.21 -4.60
CA PHE A 10 2.02 8.78 -4.42
C PHE A 10 2.58 9.25 -5.75
N MET A 11 3.01 10.51 -5.80
CA MET A 11 3.82 11.05 -6.90
C MET A 11 5.26 10.62 -6.67
N LEU A 12 5.71 9.52 -7.30
CA LEU A 12 7.03 8.95 -7.03
C LEU A 12 8.16 9.88 -7.44
N ASP A 13 7.93 10.70 -8.46
CA ASP A 13 8.85 11.74 -8.94
C ASP A 13 9.09 12.87 -7.93
N GLN A 14 8.23 13.01 -6.91
CA GLN A 14 8.43 13.93 -5.79
C GLN A 14 9.13 13.27 -4.59
N LEU A 15 9.13 11.94 -4.52
CA LEU A 15 9.70 11.17 -3.42
C LEU A 15 11.10 10.64 -3.74
N GLN A 16 11.39 10.41 -5.03
CA GLN A 16 12.66 9.89 -5.51
C GLN A 16 13.56 11.02 -6.01
N PRO A 17 14.80 11.15 -5.50
CA PRO A 17 15.72 12.20 -5.93
C PRO A 17 16.24 12.00 -7.36
N ASP A 18 16.37 10.75 -7.81
CA ASP A 18 16.77 10.42 -9.18
C ASP A 18 15.55 10.01 -10.01
N GLN A 19 15.04 10.95 -10.79
CA GLN A 19 13.89 10.69 -11.66
C GLN A 19 14.25 9.70 -12.79
N ARG A 20 15.49 9.66 -13.29
CA ARG A 20 15.85 8.72 -14.38
C ARG A 20 15.79 7.28 -13.90
N ALA A 21 16.07 7.02 -12.62
CA ALA A 21 15.91 5.69 -12.04
C ALA A 21 14.46 5.17 -12.14
N LEU A 22 13.46 6.05 -12.04
CA LEU A 22 12.04 5.70 -12.24
C LEU A 22 11.71 5.33 -13.69
N TRP A 23 12.53 5.76 -14.64
CA TRP A 23 12.39 5.52 -16.08
C TRP A 23 13.42 4.52 -16.61
N GLY A 24 14.00 3.68 -15.74
CA GLY A 24 14.98 2.67 -16.15
C GLY A 24 16.27 3.26 -16.74
N GLY A 25 16.58 4.52 -16.45
CA GLY A 25 17.72 5.26 -17.00
C GLY A 25 17.40 6.09 -18.25
N GLU A 26 16.19 6.00 -18.80
CA GLU A 26 15.75 6.81 -19.95
C GLU A 26 15.36 8.25 -19.53
N GLU A 27 15.12 9.11 -20.54
CA GLU A 27 14.65 10.47 -20.32
C GLU A 27 13.19 10.46 -19.83
N PRO A 28 12.87 11.12 -18.70
CA PRO A 28 11.51 11.19 -18.18
C PRO A 28 10.53 11.83 -19.17
N GLN A 29 9.41 11.16 -19.45
CA GLN A 29 8.35 11.67 -20.34
C GLN A 29 7.13 12.20 -19.58
N GLY A 30 7.16 12.17 -18.25
CA GLY A 30 6.07 12.58 -17.39
C GLY A 30 6.31 12.21 -15.92
N SER A 31 5.23 12.09 -15.15
CA SER A 31 5.28 11.67 -13.75
C SER A 31 4.98 10.18 -13.61
N VAL A 32 5.58 9.55 -12.60
CA VAL A 32 5.28 8.17 -12.20
C VAL A 32 4.44 8.20 -10.93
N VAL A 33 3.26 7.58 -10.99
CA VAL A 33 2.30 7.54 -9.88
C VAL A 33 2.17 6.12 -9.35
N ALA A 34 2.37 5.93 -8.05
CA ALA A 34 2.02 4.69 -7.37
C ALA A 34 0.66 4.83 -6.69
N CYS A 35 -0.13 3.75 -6.69
CA CYS A 35 -1.43 3.73 -6.06
C CYS A 35 -1.64 2.41 -5.31
N ASP A 36 -1.89 2.52 -4.00
CA ASP A 36 -2.16 1.39 -3.13
C ASP A 36 -3.64 1.34 -2.79
N PHE A 37 -4.31 0.23 -3.11
CA PHE A 37 -5.70 -0.01 -2.73
C PHE A 37 -5.77 -0.99 -1.57
N TYR A 38 -6.39 -0.56 -0.46
CA TYR A 38 -6.65 -1.40 0.71
C TYR A 38 -8.13 -1.72 0.85
N ASN A 39 -8.45 -2.84 1.51
CA ASN A 39 -9.80 -3.42 1.47
C ASN A 39 -10.29 -3.67 0.02
N ALA A 40 -9.36 -4.07 -0.86
CA ALA A 40 -9.57 -4.11 -2.31
C ALA A 40 -10.25 -5.39 -2.83
N GLY A 41 -10.93 -6.16 -1.97
CA GLY A 41 -11.53 -7.45 -2.35
C GLY A 41 -12.48 -7.35 -3.54
N ALA A 42 -13.25 -6.26 -3.64
CA ALA A 42 -14.18 -5.99 -4.75
C ALA A 42 -13.49 -5.49 -6.04
N LEU A 43 -12.20 -5.12 -5.96
CA LEU A 43 -11.37 -4.69 -7.09
C LEU A 43 -10.53 -5.83 -7.66
N LEU A 44 -10.16 -6.83 -6.85
CA LEU A 44 -9.34 -7.97 -7.27
C LEU A 44 -9.81 -8.66 -8.58
N PRO A 45 -11.13 -8.86 -8.83
CA PRO A 45 -11.60 -9.55 -10.04
C PRO A 45 -11.53 -8.69 -11.31
N LEU A 46 -11.25 -7.39 -11.20
CA LEU A 46 -11.17 -6.50 -12.35
C LEU A 46 -9.90 -6.79 -13.17
N SER A 47 -9.99 -6.58 -14.48
CA SER A 47 -8.82 -6.66 -15.36
C SER A 47 -7.84 -5.52 -15.06
N ASP A 48 -6.56 -5.69 -15.44
CA ASP A 48 -5.55 -4.63 -15.30
C ASP A 48 -6.01 -3.37 -16.03
N LYS A 49 -6.58 -3.52 -17.23
CA LYS A 49 -7.14 -2.43 -18.02
C LYS A 49 -8.23 -1.67 -17.26
N ASP A 50 -9.18 -2.37 -16.64
CA ASP A 50 -10.27 -1.74 -15.90
C ASP A 50 -9.78 -1.04 -14.63
N LEU A 51 -8.76 -1.60 -13.96
CA LEU A 51 -8.13 -0.97 -12.80
C LEU A 51 -7.37 0.29 -13.18
N VAL A 52 -6.60 0.24 -14.27
CA VAL A 52 -5.87 1.40 -14.81
C VAL A 52 -6.85 2.48 -15.24
N ALA A 53 -7.92 2.15 -15.97
CA ALA A 53 -8.96 3.10 -16.37
C ALA A 53 -9.69 3.71 -15.16
N LEU A 54 -10.05 2.89 -14.16
CA LEU A 54 -10.62 3.40 -12.91
C LEU A 54 -9.68 4.42 -12.25
N LEU A 55 -8.39 4.13 -12.18
CA LEU A 55 -7.39 5.03 -11.61
C LEU A 55 -7.23 6.32 -12.42
N SER A 56 -6.93 6.21 -13.71
CA SER A 56 -6.55 7.34 -14.56
C SER A 56 -7.73 8.21 -15.00
N GLU A 57 -8.92 7.63 -15.19
CA GLU A 57 -10.08 8.35 -15.73
C GLU A 57 -11.03 8.83 -14.63
N GLN A 58 -11.07 8.15 -13.48
CA GLN A 58 -11.99 8.49 -12.40
C GLN A 58 -11.28 9.00 -11.15
N LEU A 59 -10.38 8.21 -10.57
CA LEU A 59 -9.86 8.50 -9.22
C LEU A 59 -8.88 9.68 -9.21
N LEU A 60 -7.81 9.62 -10.02
CA LEU A 60 -6.82 10.70 -10.07
C LEU A 60 -7.44 12.04 -10.52
N PRO A 61 -8.28 12.09 -11.57
CA PRO A 61 -8.93 13.34 -11.97
C PRO A 61 -9.92 13.91 -10.95
N SER A 62 -10.51 13.06 -10.11
CA SER A 62 -11.38 13.50 -9.01
C SER A 62 -10.60 14.08 -7.85
N ALA A 63 -9.41 13.53 -7.56
CA ALA A 63 -8.54 14.03 -6.51
C ALA A 63 -7.77 15.29 -6.96
N VAL A 64 -7.23 15.28 -8.17
CA VAL A 64 -6.41 16.35 -8.74
C VAL A 64 -6.83 16.58 -10.21
N PRO A 65 -7.59 17.66 -10.50
CA PRO A 65 -8.14 17.94 -11.83
C PRO A 65 -7.15 17.94 -13.00
N ALA A 66 -5.87 18.23 -12.76
CA ALA A 66 -4.82 18.25 -13.79
C ALA A 66 -4.62 16.88 -14.47
N PHE A 67 -4.99 15.78 -13.82
CA PHE A 67 -4.91 14.44 -14.40
C PHE A 67 -5.91 14.18 -15.53
N ARG A 68 -6.94 15.02 -15.74
CA ARG A 68 -7.92 14.84 -16.83
C ARG A 68 -7.29 14.80 -18.22
N GLY A 69 -6.16 15.49 -18.41
CA GLY A 69 -5.42 15.52 -19.68
C GLY A 69 -4.27 14.51 -19.76
N ALA A 70 -3.98 13.79 -18.67
CA ALA A 70 -2.87 12.86 -18.63
C ALA A 70 -3.19 11.60 -19.45
N LYS A 71 -2.17 11.04 -20.09
CA LYS A 71 -2.27 9.77 -20.82
C LYS A 71 -1.41 8.73 -20.11
N VAL A 72 -1.97 7.55 -19.91
CA VAL A 72 -1.20 6.40 -19.41
C VAL A 72 -0.31 5.93 -20.55
N VAL A 73 1.01 5.99 -20.33
CA VAL A 73 2.02 5.53 -21.30
C VAL A 73 2.56 4.14 -20.98
N ASP A 74 2.57 3.78 -19.69
CA ASP A 74 2.89 2.47 -19.17
C ASP A 74 2.15 2.24 -17.84
N SER A 75 1.97 0.97 -17.45
CA SER A 75 1.30 0.61 -16.20
C SER A 75 1.67 -0.79 -15.72
N PHE A 76 1.78 -0.95 -14.41
CA PHE A 76 1.93 -2.24 -13.75
C PHE A 76 0.87 -2.40 -12.65
N VAL A 77 0.23 -3.58 -12.59
CA VAL A 77 -0.77 -3.91 -11.57
C VAL A 77 -0.32 -5.14 -10.78
N GLY A 78 0.03 -4.94 -9.52
CA GLY A 78 0.27 -6.01 -8.55
C GLY A 78 -1.00 -6.37 -7.78
N ARG A 79 -1.26 -7.68 -7.58
CA ARG A 79 -2.35 -8.17 -6.73
C ARG A 79 -1.77 -9.03 -5.60
N PHE A 80 -2.11 -8.67 -4.37
CA PHE A 80 -1.61 -9.33 -3.16
C PHE A 80 -2.79 -9.81 -2.29
N PRO A 81 -3.58 -10.80 -2.75
CA PRO A 81 -4.67 -11.35 -1.94
C PRO A 81 -4.11 -11.93 -0.64
N ALA A 82 -4.72 -11.59 0.49
CA ALA A 82 -4.22 -11.92 1.82
C ALA A 82 -2.78 -11.46 2.11
N GLY A 83 -2.26 -10.48 1.36
CA GLY A 83 -0.91 -9.94 1.54
C GLY A 83 -0.74 -9.10 2.81
N VAL A 84 -1.85 -8.75 3.48
CA VAL A 84 -1.85 -8.00 4.73
C VAL A 84 -2.82 -8.62 5.73
N THR A 85 -2.47 -8.55 7.02
CA THR A 85 -3.34 -9.08 8.08
C THR A 85 -4.54 -8.16 8.29
N TRP A 86 -5.74 -8.69 8.08
CA TRP A 86 -6.98 -7.98 8.41
C TRP A 86 -7.42 -8.31 9.83
N PHE A 87 -7.27 -7.35 10.74
CA PHE A 87 -7.62 -7.53 12.14
C PHE A 87 -9.11 -7.30 12.38
N SER A 88 -9.81 -8.32 12.89
CA SER A 88 -11.19 -8.16 13.32
C SER A 88 -11.28 -7.25 14.56
N PRO A 89 -12.40 -6.53 14.75
CA PRO A 89 -12.62 -5.74 15.96
C PRO A 89 -12.40 -6.58 17.23
N GLY A 90 -11.65 -6.05 18.19
CA GLY A 90 -11.32 -6.73 19.45
C GLY A 90 -10.16 -7.75 19.38
N SER A 91 -9.69 -8.13 18.19
CA SER A 91 -8.62 -9.13 18.03
C SER A 91 -7.25 -8.72 18.59
N PHE A 92 -7.06 -7.45 18.96
CA PHE A 92 -5.79 -6.95 19.49
C PHE A 92 -5.29 -7.79 20.68
N ARG A 93 -6.18 -8.19 21.60
CA ARG A 93 -5.83 -9.00 22.77
C ARG A 93 -5.35 -10.40 22.41
N SER A 94 -5.77 -10.92 21.26
CA SER A 94 -5.42 -12.26 20.77
C SER A 94 -4.09 -12.31 20.01
N ARG A 95 -3.51 -11.16 19.69
CA ARG A 95 -2.20 -11.10 19.02
C ARG A 95 -1.08 -11.51 19.99
N PRO A 96 -0.02 -12.19 19.53
CA PRO A 96 1.09 -12.53 20.41
C PRO A 96 1.85 -11.29 20.84
N THR A 97 2.59 -11.43 21.93
CA THR A 97 3.60 -10.47 22.39
C THR A 97 4.95 -10.79 21.74
N LEU A 98 5.85 -9.80 21.69
CA LEU A 98 7.20 -10.00 21.15
C LEU A 98 7.94 -11.15 21.84
N GLU A 99 7.89 -11.15 23.16
CA GLU A 99 8.37 -12.25 24.00
C GLU A 99 7.26 -13.29 24.14
N SER A 100 7.59 -14.53 23.80
CA SER A 100 6.67 -15.67 23.96
C SER A 100 6.98 -16.41 25.27
N PRO A 101 6.00 -17.13 25.85
CA PRO A 101 6.24 -17.97 27.02
C PRO A 101 7.04 -19.25 26.69
N VAL A 102 7.41 -19.47 25.43
CA VAL A 102 8.17 -20.64 24.98
C VAL A 102 9.64 -20.28 24.89
N ASP A 103 10.48 -21.06 25.56
CA ASP A 103 11.93 -20.84 25.57
C ASP A 103 12.50 -20.79 24.14
N ASN A 104 13.33 -19.78 23.88
CA ASN A 104 13.98 -19.53 22.59
C ASN A 104 13.03 -19.23 21.42
N LEU A 105 11.78 -18.83 21.68
CA LEU A 105 10.84 -18.38 20.65
C LEU A 105 10.46 -16.90 20.87
N VAL A 106 10.67 -16.10 19.82
CA VAL A 106 10.20 -14.71 19.74
C VAL A 106 9.22 -14.55 18.57
N CYS A 107 8.27 -13.63 18.71
CA CYS A 107 7.38 -13.25 17.62
C CYS A 107 7.82 -11.90 17.07
N ALA A 108 7.92 -11.79 15.74
CA ALA A 108 8.28 -10.55 15.05
C ALA A 108 7.25 -10.21 13.96
N GLY A 109 7.25 -8.96 13.54
CA GLY A 109 6.36 -8.41 12.52
C GLY A 109 5.33 -7.43 13.06
N ASP A 110 4.67 -6.74 12.13
CA ASP A 110 3.75 -5.63 12.43
C ASP A 110 2.48 -6.04 13.19
N TRP A 111 2.16 -7.33 13.24
CA TRP A 111 1.01 -7.90 13.91
C TRP A 111 1.26 -8.23 15.39
N VAL A 112 2.49 -8.13 15.87
CA VAL A 112 2.90 -8.45 17.25
C VAL A 112 2.61 -7.29 18.20
N ARG A 113 2.22 -7.56 19.45
CA ARG A 113 2.08 -6.55 20.52
C ARG A 113 3.41 -6.27 21.21
N LEU A 114 3.74 -4.98 21.36
CA LEU A 114 5.03 -4.54 21.91
C LEU A 114 5.00 -4.17 23.39
N GLY A 115 3.85 -4.29 24.05
CA GLY A 115 3.72 -4.06 25.49
C GLY A 115 4.07 -2.62 25.86
N SER A 116 5.11 -2.42 26.67
CA SER A 116 5.60 -1.08 27.05
C SER A 116 6.34 -0.36 25.92
N ARG A 117 6.82 -1.09 24.89
CA ARG A 117 7.51 -0.53 23.71
C ARG A 117 6.54 -0.12 22.59
N GLU A 118 5.26 0.01 22.93
CA GLU A 118 4.19 0.18 21.95
C GLU A 118 4.12 1.63 21.46
N HIS A 119 4.57 1.88 20.22
CA HIS A 119 4.52 3.19 19.56
C HIS A 119 3.86 3.09 18.17
N GLY A 120 3.57 4.22 17.53
CA GLY A 120 3.06 4.29 16.16
C GLY A 120 1.81 3.45 15.88
N ALA A 121 1.65 3.08 14.61
CA ALA A 121 0.54 2.27 14.11
C ALA A 121 0.52 0.85 14.72
N LYS A 122 -0.68 0.31 14.94
CA LYS A 122 -0.90 -1.02 15.56
C LYS A 122 -1.06 -2.14 14.53
N GLY A 123 -0.28 -2.09 13.46
CA GLY A 123 -0.32 -3.00 12.31
C GLY A 123 -0.18 -2.25 10.99
N LEU A 124 0.07 -2.99 9.90
CA LEU A 124 0.18 -2.47 8.53
C LEU A 124 1.23 -1.37 8.38
N CYS A 125 2.37 -1.54 9.06
CA CYS A 125 3.41 -0.51 9.15
C CYS A 125 4.80 -1.14 8.99
N GLN A 126 5.53 -0.70 7.96
CA GLN A 126 6.88 -1.18 7.65
C GLN A 126 7.88 -0.83 8.76
N GLU A 127 7.81 0.39 9.31
CA GLU A 127 8.65 0.78 10.45
C GLU A 127 8.44 -0.18 11.62
N ARG A 128 7.18 -0.50 11.94
CA ARG A 128 6.86 -1.48 12.99
C ARG A 128 7.48 -2.83 12.66
N ALA A 129 7.27 -3.37 11.46
CA ALA A 129 7.86 -4.64 11.07
C ALA A 129 9.40 -4.66 11.17
N PHE A 130 10.06 -3.51 11.00
CA PHE A 130 11.52 -3.39 11.08
C PHE A 130 12.05 -3.35 12.52
N VAL A 131 11.31 -2.73 13.46
CA VAL A 131 11.76 -2.58 14.86
C VAL A 131 11.33 -3.72 15.79
N THR A 132 10.59 -4.70 15.27
CA THR A 132 10.13 -5.91 15.99
C THR A 132 10.93 -7.14 15.60
#